data_AF-A0A5E4WHF6-F1
#
_entry.id   AF-A0A5E4WHF6-F1
#
_cell.length_a   1.000
_cell.length_b   1.000
_cell.length_c   1.000
_cell.angle_alpha   90.00
_cell.angle_beta   90.00
_cell.angle_gamma   90.00
#
_symmetry.space_group_name_H-M   'P 1'
#
loop_
_entity.id
_entity.type
_entity.pdbx_description
1 polymer ?
#
loop_
_entity_poly.entity_id
_entity_poly.type
_entity_poly.pdbx_seq_one_letter_code
_entity_poly.pdbx_strand_id
1 'polypeptide(L)'
;MVSLWGKIADWVLGTKVEAAKVALFRLAHADTLAQQLSSFSELKQYVAPARQDSLTWQISDSDSPVFRIGDFDIPCHAATENTMANLPPFDLDDRCRLLCSMHYDGQNVVSEYHHFAAETLSLPESERNADAVLAAQERFVSLTPSLLRSLKLIGLDQNDVQGDFGRDISQTVERMVSQMTGDEDTAVRAARNAENLSIFASNIMREVNAPDTSISRSDAAQTHGREPVPAGNSLAALRLRAEYSRESMPRSDATLDLLTHLFKAGNVLADIQLRAKNSREGMSLSDATLEMIADLFKAGELREANFVYTVFADRYPGNARRVASVVPAKVLHHYWAGHLDYDYLGGKRVTTWQTQNPKWADDGVEALLAGTLDTWAERALAEIHRTAV
;
A
#
# COMPACT_ATOMS: atom_id res chain seq x y z
N MET A 1 -46.62 -0.52 -19.65
CA MET A 1 -45.19 -0.23 -19.46
C MET A 1 -45.01 0.21 -18.02
N VAL A 2 -44.35 -0.60 -17.18
CA VAL A 2 -44.14 -0.25 -15.75
C VAL A 2 -42.96 0.73 -15.69
N SER A 3 -43.11 1.84 -14.97
CA SER A 3 -42.01 2.80 -14.76
C SER A 3 -40.84 2.13 -14.04
N LEU A 4 -39.62 2.64 -14.21
CA LEU A 4 -38.43 2.15 -13.47
C LEU A 4 -38.71 2.07 -11.96
N TRP A 5 -39.31 3.11 -11.40
CA TRP A 5 -39.73 3.11 -9.99
C TRP A 5 -40.68 1.96 -9.65
N GLY A 6 -41.68 1.69 -10.49
CA GLY A 6 -42.64 0.60 -10.25
C GLY A 6 -42.00 -0.80 -10.24
N LYS A 7 -40.81 -0.97 -10.84
CA LYS A 7 -40.06 -2.22 -10.84
C LYS A 7 -39.09 -2.39 -9.67
N ILE A 8 -38.67 -1.29 -9.04
CA ILE A 8 -37.67 -1.31 -7.96
C ILE A 8 -38.22 -0.87 -6.60
N ALA A 9 -39.49 -0.46 -6.54
CA ALA A 9 -40.10 0.06 -5.32
C ALA A 9 -40.07 -0.94 -4.16
N ASP A 10 -40.17 -2.25 -4.45
CA ASP A 10 -40.08 -3.34 -3.47
C ASP A 10 -38.64 -3.63 -3.00
N TRP A 11 -37.63 -3.08 -3.68
CA TRP A 11 -36.23 -3.24 -3.29
C TRP A 11 -35.82 -2.24 -2.21
N VAL A 12 -36.55 -1.13 -2.12
CA VAL A 12 -36.23 -0.02 -1.22
C VAL A 12 -36.75 -0.30 0.18
N LEU A 13 -35.93 0.00 1.19
CA LEU A 13 -36.34 -0.07 2.59
C LEU A 13 -37.54 0.86 2.81
N GLY A 14 -38.64 0.36 3.37
CA GLY A 14 -39.93 1.07 3.40
C GLY A 14 -39.88 2.50 3.97
N THR A 15 -38.97 2.78 4.92
CA THR A 15 -38.76 4.11 5.51
C THR A 15 -37.93 5.07 4.65
N LYS A 16 -37.36 4.60 3.54
CA LYS A 16 -36.45 5.34 2.64
C LYS A 16 -37.01 5.57 1.24
N VAL A 17 -38.28 5.22 1.01
CA VAL A 17 -38.95 5.30 -0.30
C VAL A 17 -38.82 6.68 -0.96
N GLU A 18 -39.15 7.77 -0.25
CA GLU A 18 -39.09 9.10 -0.85
C GLU A 18 -37.64 9.55 -1.11
N ALA A 19 -36.70 9.20 -0.24
CA ALA A 19 -35.29 9.49 -0.44
C ALA A 19 -34.72 8.74 -1.66
N ALA A 20 -35.11 7.47 -1.84
CA ALA A 20 -34.72 6.68 -3.01
C ALA A 20 -35.30 7.23 -4.33
N LYS A 21 -36.55 7.70 -4.33
CA LYS A 21 -37.12 8.38 -5.50
C LYS A 21 -36.32 9.64 -5.86
N VAL A 22 -35.96 10.44 -4.87
CA VAL A 22 -35.18 11.66 -5.07
C VAL A 22 -33.79 11.33 -5.60
N ALA A 23 -33.09 10.35 -5.01
CA ALA A 23 -31.78 9.90 -5.48
C ALA A 23 -31.84 9.37 -6.91
N LEU A 24 -32.83 8.55 -7.23
CA LEU A 24 -33.05 8.05 -8.60
C LEU A 24 -33.35 9.19 -9.60
N PHE A 25 -34.18 10.15 -9.20
CA PHE A 25 -34.49 11.30 -10.03
C PHE A 25 -33.23 12.14 -10.30
N ARG A 26 -32.43 12.42 -9.27
CA ARG A 26 -31.16 13.14 -9.39
C ARG A 26 -30.15 12.39 -10.25
N LEU A 27 -30.07 11.07 -10.12
CA LEU A 27 -29.20 10.24 -10.96
C LEU A 27 -29.55 10.37 -12.45
N ALA A 28 -30.84 10.30 -12.78
CA ALA A 28 -31.32 10.37 -14.16
C ALA A 28 -31.25 11.78 -14.77
N HIS A 29 -31.24 12.84 -13.95
CA HIS A 29 -31.26 14.24 -14.38
C HIS A 29 -30.01 15.03 -13.95
N ALA A 30 -28.95 14.35 -13.54
CA ALA A 30 -27.70 14.99 -13.17
C ALA A 30 -27.09 15.70 -14.39
N ASP A 31 -26.40 16.81 -14.16
CA ASP A 31 -25.67 17.55 -15.20
C ASP A 31 -24.22 17.07 -15.32
N THR A 32 -23.72 16.35 -14.32
CA THR A 32 -22.32 15.92 -14.22
C THR A 32 -22.19 14.50 -13.72
N LEU A 33 -21.08 13.84 -14.07
CA LEU A 33 -20.75 12.50 -13.56
C LEU A 33 -20.57 12.47 -12.03
N ALA A 34 -20.01 13.54 -11.46
CA ALA A 34 -19.88 13.72 -10.02
C ALA A 34 -21.24 13.63 -9.29
N GLN A 35 -22.26 14.33 -9.82
CA GLN A 35 -23.62 14.27 -9.30
C GLN A 35 -24.25 12.88 -9.50
N GLN A 36 -23.97 12.21 -10.63
CA GLN A 36 -24.45 10.85 -10.86
C GLN A 36 -23.87 9.87 -9.84
N LEU A 37 -22.55 9.87 -9.63
CA LEU A 37 -21.87 9.01 -8.66
C LEU A 37 -22.41 9.23 -7.24
N SER A 38 -22.59 10.48 -6.82
CA SER A 38 -23.17 10.81 -5.51
C SER A 38 -24.61 10.30 -5.39
N SER A 39 -25.46 10.56 -6.40
CA SER A 39 -26.86 10.12 -6.40
C SER A 39 -27.00 8.59 -6.45
N PHE A 40 -26.08 7.91 -7.14
CA PHE A 40 -26.04 6.46 -7.21
C PHE A 40 -25.59 5.83 -5.89
N SER A 41 -24.57 6.38 -5.23
CA SER A 41 -24.17 5.96 -3.87
C SER A 41 -25.30 6.16 -2.85
N GLU A 42 -25.99 7.30 -2.92
CA GLU A 42 -27.16 7.61 -2.09
C GLU A 42 -28.30 6.61 -2.34
N LEU A 43 -28.60 6.31 -3.61
CA LEU A 43 -29.63 5.33 -3.96
C LEU A 43 -29.30 3.93 -3.41
N LYS A 44 -28.05 3.47 -3.53
CA LYS A 44 -27.63 2.17 -2.97
C LYS A 44 -27.85 2.10 -1.47
N GLN A 45 -27.65 3.18 -0.72
CA GLN A 45 -27.89 3.20 0.74
C GLN A 45 -29.34 2.86 1.13
N TYR A 46 -30.30 3.11 0.23
CA TYR A 46 -31.72 2.92 0.51
C TYR A 46 -32.27 1.58 0.05
N VAL A 47 -31.50 0.82 -0.71
CA VAL A 47 -31.87 -0.50 -1.23
C VAL A 47 -31.53 -1.58 -0.20
N ALA A 48 -32.41 -2.57 -0.05
CA ALA A 48 -32.18 -3.70 0.84
C ALA A 48 -30.89 -4.46 0.47
N PRO A 49 -30.13 -4.99 1.45
CA PRO A 49 -28.86 -5.69 1.19
C PRO A 49 -28.96 -6.78 0.11
N ALA A 50 -30.01 -7.60 0.15
CA ALA A 50 -30.27 -8.68 -0.81
C ALA A 50 -30.57 -8.22 -2.26
N ARG A 51 -30.68 -6.91 -2.49
CA ARG A 51 -30.93 -6.29 -3.80
C ARG A 51 -29.78 -5.40 -4.26
N GLN A 52 -28.67 -5.35 -3.52
CA GLN A 52 -27.53 -4.50 -3.84
C GLN A 52 -26.87 -4.86 -5.18
N ASP A 53 -26.85 -6.14 -5.54
CA ASP A 53 -26.31 -6.64 -6.81
C ASP A 53 -27.15 -6.25 -8.03
N SER A 54 -28.39 -5.78 -7.81
CA SER A 54 -29.21 -5.22 -8.89
C SER A 54 -28.84 -3.77 -9.23
N LEU A 55 -27.99 -3.11 -8.43
CA LEU A 55 -27.53 -1.74 -8.64
C LEU A 55 -26.01 -1.75 -8.85
N THR A 56 -25.60 -1.73 -10.12
CA THR A 56 -24.20 -1.90 -10.53
C THR A 56 -23.71 -0.74 -11.38
N TRP A 57 -22.43 -0.43 -11.28
CA TRP A 57 -21.74 0.51 -12.15
C TRP A 57 -20.89 -0.28 -13.13
N GLN A 58 -21.33 -0.34 -14.38
CA GLN A 58 -20.73 -1.15 -15.44
C GLN A 58 -19.68 -0.32 -16.19
N ILE A 59 -18.48 -0.88 -16.32
CA ILE A 59 -17.33 -0.28 -16.97
C ILE A 59 -16.72 -1.31 -17.93
N SER A 60 -16.32 -0.85 -19.11
CA SER A 60 -15.48 -1.62 -20.02
C SER A 60 -14.56 -0.66 -20.77
N ASP A 61 -13.57 -1.22 -21.49
CA ASP A 61 -12.76 -0.43 -22.42
C ASP A 61 -13.44 -0.31 -23.80
N SER A 62 -14.47 -1.13 -24.09
CA SER A 62 -15.21 -1.14 -25.35
C SER A 62 -16.42 -0.20 -25.39
N ASP A 63 -17.07 0.01 -24.24
CA ASP A 63 -18.36 0.68 -24.15
C ASP A 63 -18.33 1.84 -23.16
N SER A 64 -19.25 2.79 -23.35
CA SER A 64 -19.44 3.88 -22.40
C SER A 64 -19.93 3.32 -21.05
N PRO A 65 -19.41 3.80 -19.91
CA PRO A 65 -19.85 3.33 -18.61
C PRO A 65 -21.32 3.67 -18.36
N VAL A 66 -22.02 2.80 -17.62
CA VAL A 66 -23.43 2.96 -17.29
C VAL A 66 -23.73 2.59 -15.84
N PHE A 67 -24.71 3.25 -15.24
CA PHE A 67 -25.33 2.80 -13.99
C PHE A 67 -26.50 1.88 -14.34
N ARG A 68 -26.36 0.59 -14.02
CA ARG A 68 -27.37 -0.43 -14.27
C ARG A 68 -28.22 -0.64 -13.02
N ILE A 69 -29.54 -0.52 -13.18
CA ILE A 69 -30.55 -0.70 -12.13
C ILE A 69 -31.55 -1.76 -12.62
N GLY A 70 -31.33 -3.01 -12.22
CA GLY A 70 -32.03 -4.16 -12.80
C GLY A 70 -31.75 -4.25 -14.30
N ASP A 71 -32.80 -4.10 -15.10
CA ASP A 71 -32.73 -4.17 -16.57
C ASP A 71 -32.54 -2.80 -17.25
N PHE A 72 -32.31 -1.73 -16.49
CA PHE A 72 -32.20 -0.38 -17.03
C PHE A 72 -30.81 0.17 -16.90
N ASP A 73 -30.29 0.71 -17.99
CA ASP A 73 -28.99 1.37 -18.03
C ASP A 73 -29.19 2.88 -18.12
N ILE A 74 -28.57 3.61 -17.19
CA ILE A 74 -28.45 5.07 -17.21
C ILE A 74 -27.02 5.41 -17.67
N PRO A 75 -26.83 6.01 -18.86
CA PRO A 75 -25.51 6.38 -19.33
C PRO A 75 -24.79 7.32 -18.38
N CYS A 76 -23.51 7.05 -18.11
CA CYS A 76 -22.66 7.98 -17.41
C CYS A 76 -22.35 9.19 -18.28
N HIS A 77 -22.31 10.37 -17.67
CA HIS A 77 -21.72 11.55 -18.28
C HIS A 77 -20.23 11.33 -18.52
N ALA A 78 -19.70 11.97 -19.56
CA ALA A 78 -18.28 11.92 -19.86
C ALA A 78 -17.45 12.47 -18.68
N ALA A 79 -16.43 11.73 -18.27
CA ALA A 79 -15.45 12.23 -17.31
C ALA A 79 -14.61 13.32 -17.99
N THR A 80 -14.76 14.57 -17.57
CA THR A 80 -13.89 15.67 -18.00
C THR A 80 -12.78 15.90 -16.97
N GLU A 81 -11.67 16.53 -17.35
CA GLU A 81 -10.61 16.91 -16.39
C GLU A 81 -11.17 17.79 -15.25
N ASN A 82 -12.14 18.67 -15.56
CA ASN A 82 -12.86 19.47 -14.57
C ASN A 82 -13.71 18.62 -13.61
N THR A 83 -14.19 17.45 -14.03
CA THR A 83 -14.91 16.51 -13.17
C THR A 83 -13.97 15.88 -12.15
N MET A 84 -12.77 15.48 -12.56
CA MET A 84 -11.77 14.89 -11.66
C MET A 84 -11.28 15.90 -10.60
N ALA A 85 -11.20 17.18 -10.96
CA ALA A 85 -10.82 18.26 -10.04
C ALA A 85 -11.93 18.68 -9.05
N ASN A 86 -13.20 18.41 -9.38
CA ASN A 86 -14.37 18.85 -8.61
C ASN A 86 -15.26 17.66 -8.17
N LEU A 87 -14.64 16.52 -7.88
CA LEU A 87 -15.36 15.38 -7.33
C LEU A 87 -16.02 15.78 -6.00
N PRO A 88 -17.24 15.29 -5.71
CA PRO A 88 -17.82 15.46 -4.38
C PRO A 88 -16.84 14.88 -3.36
N PRO A 89 -16.73 15.44 -2.15
CA PRO A 89 -15.99 14.80 -1.09
C PRO A 89 -16.71 13.51 -0.71
N PHE A 90 -16.36 12.39 -1.35
CA PHE A 90 -16.84 11.07 -0.96
C PHE A 90 -16.20 10.70 0.37
N ASP A 91 -17.03 10.42 1.36
CA ASP A 91 -16.58 9.76 2.58
C ASP A 91 -16.20 8.29 2.31
N LEU A 92 -15.59 7.64 3.29
CA LEU A 92 -15.12 6.26 3.15
C LEU A 92 -16.24 5.28 2.75
N ASP A 93 -17.43 5.42 3.34
CA ASP A 93 -18.55 4.54 3.06
C ASP A 93 -19.11 4.75 1.64
N ASP A 94 -19.12 5.98 1.13
CA ASP A 94 -19.51 6.28 -0.25
C ASP A 94 -18.53 5.67 -1.25
N ARG A 95 -17.22 5.81 -1.01
CA ARG A 95 -16.19 5.19 -1.86
C ARG A 95 -16.35 3.68 -1.91
N CYS A 96 -16.53 3.05 -0.75
CA CYS A 96 -16.70 1.60 -0.65
C CYS A 96 -18.00 1.12 -1.28
N ARG A 97 -19.12 1.86 -1.13
CA ARG A 97 -20.39 1.53 -1.80
C ARG A 97 -20.26 1.58 -3.33
N LEU A 98 -19.59 2.60 -3.86
CA LEU A 98 -19.33 2.73 -5.28
C LEU A 98 -18.38 1.62 -5.77
N LEU A 99 -17.31 1.34 -5.02
CA LEU A 99 -16.38 0.26 -5.33
C LEU A 99 -17.08 -1.11 -5.36
N CYS A 100 -17.93 -1.42 -4.37
CA CYS A 100 -18.70 -2.67 -4.32
C CYS A 100 -19.69 -2.81 -5.48
N SER A 101 -20.16 -1.69 -6.04
CA SER A 101 -21.07 -1.68 -7.19
C SER A 101 -20.37 -1.89 -8.54
N MET A 102 -19.05 -1.70 -8.56
CA MET A 102 -18.26 -1.63 -9.79
C MET A 102 -18.14 -3.00 -10.45
N HIS A 103 -18.43 -3.05 -11.75
CA HIS A 103 -18.23 -4.22 -12.59
C HIS A 103 -17.37 -3.84 -13.79
N TYR A 104 -16.32 -4.64 -14.03
CA TYR A 104 -15.47 -4.53 -15.22
C TYR A 104 -15.74 -5.72 -16.12
N ASP A 105 -16.12 -5.46 -17.38
CA ASP A 105 -16.53 -6.48 -18.35
C ASP A 105 -17.55 -7.49 -17.79
N GLY A 106 -18.49 -6.98 -16.99
CA GLY A 106 -19.57 -7.75 -16.38
C GLY A 106 -19.18 -8.52 -15.10
N GLN A 107 -17.91 -8.48 -14.69
CA GLN A 107 -17.45 -9.13 -13.44
C GLN A 107 -17.33 -8.11 -12.31
N ASN A 108 -17.79 -8.46 -11.12
CA ASN A 108 -17.70 -7.58 -9.97
C ASN A 108 -16.23 -7.37 -9.58
N VAL A 109 -15.82 -6.10 -9.51
CA VAL A 109 -14.42 -5.74 -9.29
C VAL A 109 -13.96 -6.18 -7.91
N VAL A 110 -14.74 -6.00 -6.84
CA VAL A 110 -14.26 -6.41 -5.51
C VAL A 110 -14.30 -7.93 -5.32
N SER A 111 -15.29 -8.65 -5.83
CA SER A 111 -15.37 -10.10 -5.58
C SER A 111 -14.47 -10.93 -6.51
N GLU A 112 -14.32 -10.51 -7.77
CA GLU A 112 -13.70 -11.33 -8.84
C GLU A 112 -12.35 -10.82 -9.33
N TYR A 113 -11.87 -9.63 -8.92
CA TYR A 113 -10.63 -9.06 -9.45
C TYR A 113 -9.43 -9.99 -9.35
N HIS A 114 -9.32 -10.75 -8.25
CA HIS A 114 -8.28 -11.76 -8.12
C HIS A 114 -8.27 -12.76 -9.28
N HIS A 115 -9.44 -13.19 -9.76
CA HIS A 115 -9.57 -14.21 -10.80
C HIS A 115 -9.31 -13.62 -12.18
N PHE A 116 -10.08 -12.62 -12.59
CA PHE A 116 -9.97 -12.11 -13.97
C PHE A 116 -8.68 -11.34 -14.24
N ALA A 117 -8.12 -10.67 -13.23
CA ALA A 117 -6.83 -10.00 -13.42
C ALA A 117 -5.67 -11.00 -13.44
N ALA A 118 -5.77 -12.09 -12.68
CA ALA A 118 -4.78 -13.17 -12.70
C ALA A 118 -4.91 -14.08 -13.93
N GLU A 119 -6.05 -14.15 -14.61
CA GLU A 119 -6.19 -14.87 -15.88
C GLU A 119 -5.27 -14.34 -16.99
N THR A 120 -4.80 -13.09 -16.86
CA THR A 120 -3.78 -12.55 -17.76
C THR A 120 -2.39 -13.18 -17.56
N LEU A 121 -2.19 -13.98 -16.49
CA LEU A 121 -0.98 -14.76 -16.29
C LEU A 121 -0.91 -15.92 -17.27
N SER A 122 -0.12 -15.75 -18.32
CA SER A 122 0.29 -16.85 -19.20
C SER A 122 1.49 -17.64 -18.65
N LEU A 123 1.56 -17.85 -17.32
CA LEU A 123 2.67 -18.56 -16.68
C LEU A 123 2.33 -20.05 -16.44
N PRO A 124 3.30 -20.96 -16.56
CA PRO A 124 3.15 -22.34 -16.10
C PRO A 124 2.77 -22.40 -14.62
N GLU A 125 1.97 -23.38 -14.20
CA GLU A 125 1.55 -23.53 -12.79
C GLU A 125 2.72 -23.57 -11.81
N SER A 126 3.88 -24.08 -12.24
CA SER A 126 5.12 -24.12 -11.44
C SER A 126 5.72 -22.74 -11.13
N GLU A 127 5.36 -21.70 -11.90
CA GLU A 127 5.83 -20.33 -11.74
C GLU A 127 4.77 -19.40 -11.13
N ARG A 128 3.52 -19.88 -11.01
CA ARG A 128 2.41 -19.16 -10.41
C ARG A 128 2.59 -19.07 -8.88
N ASN A 129 3.14 -17.96 -8.43
CA ASN A 129 3.27 -17.61 -7.01
C ASN A 129 2.52 -16.29 -6.72
N ALA A 130 2.41 -15.93 -5.44
CA ALA A 130 1.67 -14.73 -5.01
C ALA A 130 2.21 -13.44 -5.65
N ASP A 131 3.53 -13.30 -5.78
CA ASP A 131 4.16 -12.13 -6.40
C ASP A 131 3.82 -12.02 -7.89
N ALA A 132 3.84 -13.14 -8.60
CA ALA A 132 3.42 -13.19 -10.01
C ALA A 132 1.95 -12.78 -10.16
N VAL A 133 1.08 -13.23 -9.26
CA VAL A 133 -0.34 -12.83 -9.24
C VAL A 133 -0.49 -11.34 -8.97
N LEU A 134 0.21 -10.78 -7.99
CA LEU A 134 0.17 -9.35 -7.70
C LEU A 134 0.70 -8.52 -8.87
N ALA A 135 1.83 -8.92 -9.47
CA ALA A 135 2.40 -8.23 -10.63
C ALA A 135 1.45 -8.27 -11.84
N ALA A 136 0.74 -9.38 -12.06
CA ALA A 136 -0.27 -9.45 -13.11
C ALA A 136 -1.50 -8.60 -12.82
N GLN A 137 -1.94 -8.54 -11.56
CA GLN A 137 -3.02 -7.66 -11.13
C GLN A 137 -2.64 -6.18 -11.36
N GLU A 138 -1.47 -5.75 -10.90
CA GLU A 138 -0.97 -4.40 -11.12
C GLU A 138 -0.86 -4.07 -12.62
N ARG A 139 -0.33 -5.01 -13.41
CA ARG A 139 -0.24 -4.90 -14.86
C ARG A 139 -1.62 -4.80 -15.51
N PHE A 140 -2.60 -5.56 -15.04
CA PHE A 140 -3.96 -5.53 -15.55
C PHE A 140 -4.58 -4.13 -15.38
N VAL A 141 -4.49 -3.55 -14.18
CA VAL A 141 -5.02 -2.19 -13.91
C VAL A 141 -4.32 -1.13 -14.77
N SER A 142 -3.02 -1.26 -14.98
CA SER A 142 -2.26 -0.33 -15.84
C SER A 142 -2.58 -0.50 -17.34
N LEU A 143 -3.05 -1.67 -17.77
CA LEU A 143 -3.50 -1.92 -19.14
C LEU A 143 -5.00 -1.64 -19.37
N THR A 144 -5.78 -1.39 -18.31
CA THR A 144 -7.24 -1.19 -18.37
C THR A 144 -7.60 0.25 -17.96
N PRO A 145 -7.46 1.22 -18.87
CA PRO A 145 -7.55 2.65 -18.54
C PRO A 145 -8.95 3.05 -18.04
N SER A 146 -10.03 2.41 -18.50
CA SER A 146 -11.38 2.69 -17.98
C SER A 146 -11.53 2.26 -16.53
N LEU A 147 -10.97 1.11 -16.13
CA LEU A 147 -10.99 0.66 -14.74
C LEU A 147 -10.17 1.62 -13.87
N LEU A 148 -8.92 1.90 -14.26
CA LEU A 148 -8.06 2.82 -13.51
C LEU A 148 -8.69 4.20 -13.35
N ARG A 149 -9.30 4.75 -14.40
CA ARG A 149 -10.00 6.04 -14.34
C ARG A 149 -11.16 5.99 -13.35
N SER A 150 -11.95 4.92 -13.36
CA SER A 150 -13.09 4.76 -12.44
C SER A 150 -12.65 4.64 -10.97
N LEU A 151 -11.54 3.95 -10.69
CA LEU A 151 -10.95 3.92 -9.35
C LEU A 151 -10.53 5.33 -8.89
N LYS A 152 -9.91 6.12 -9.77
CA LYS A 152 -9.54 7.52 -9.48
C LYS A 152 -10.75 8.42 -9.26
N LEU A 153 -11.83 8.22 -10.02
CA LEU A 153 -13.07 9.00 -9.88
C LEU A 153 -13.74 8.85 -8.51
N ILE A 154 -13.49 7.75 -7.81
CA ILE A 154 -13.96 7.54 -6.44
C ILE A 154 -12.87 7.80 -5.40
N GLY A 155 -11.73 8.37 -5.82
CA GLY A 155 -10.65 8.77 -4.92
C GLY A 155 -9.92 7.60 -4.28
N LEU A 156 -9.86 6.43 -4.94
CA LEU A 156 -9.11 5.28 -4.43
C LEU A 156 -7.59 5.47 -4.52
N ASP A 157 -7.12 6.42 -5.33
CA ASP A 157 -5.72 6.79 -5.48
C ASP A 157 -5.21 7.75 -4.38
N GLN A 158 -6.09 8.24 -3.50
CA GLN A 158 -5.79 9.18 -2.43
C GLN A 158 -5.16 8.53 -1.18
N ASN A 159 -4.56 7.34 -1.33
CA ASN A 159 -3.91 6.65 -0.23
C ASN A 159 -2.92 7.59 0.46
N ASP A 160 -3.17 7.86 1.74
CA ASP A 160 -2.40 8.82 2.50
C ASP A 160 -1.00 8.28 2.79
N VAL A 161 -0.09 9.18 3.12
CA VAL A 161 1.31 8.85 3.47
C VAL A 161 1.36 7.97 4.74
N GLN A 162 0.28 7.92 5.51
CA GLN A 162 0.16 7.12 6.73
C GLN A 162 -0.15 5.64 6.44
N GLY A 163 -0.69 5.31 5.26
CA GLY A 163 -0.91 3.92 4.84
C GLY A 163 -2.13 3.25 5.48
N ASP A 164 -2.95 4.01 6.22
CA ASP A 164 -4.15 3.50 6.87
C ASP A 164 -5.35 3.47 5.90
N PHE A 165 -5.35 4.29 4.85
CA PHE A 165 -6.48 4.37 3.91
C PHE A 165 -6.79 3.03 3.20
N GLY A 166 -5.77 2.29 2.76
CA GLY A 166 -5.97 0.97 2.15
C GLY A 166 -6.61 -0.03 3.12
N ARG A 167 -6.21 0.02 4.39
CA ARG A 167 -6.75 -0.80 5.47
C ARG A 167 -8.20 -0.41 5.79
N ASP A 168 -8.51 0.87 5.84
CA ASP A 168 -9.85 1.40 6.10
C ASP A 168 -10.84 1.00 5.01
N ILE A 169 -10.41 1.06 3.73
CA ILE A 169 -11.17 0.55 2.58
C ILE A 169 -11.39 -0.96 2.73
N SER A 170 -10.34 -1.72 3.04
CA SER A 170 -10.40 -3.18 3.22
C SER A 170 -11.47 -3.58 4.26
N GLN A 171 -11.39 -3.01 5.47
CA GLN A 171 -12.32 -3.30 6.56
C GLN A 171 -13.75 -2.88 6.24
N THR A 172 -13.93 -1.75 5.55
CA THR A 172 -15.25 -1.25 5.17
C THR A 172 -15.90 -2.11 4.10
N VAL A 173 -15.14 -2.52 3.08
CA VAL A 173 -15.62 -3.44 2.02
C VAL A 173 -15.97 -4.80 2.61
N GLU A 174 -15.12 -5.35 3.49
CA GLU A 174 -15.39 -6.62 4.18
C GLU A 174 -16.75 -6.59 4.88
N ARG A 175 -16.97 -5.55 5.70
CA ARG A 175 -18.22 -5.34 6.41
C ARG A 175 -19.41 -5.23 5.45
N MET A 176 -19.29 -4.47 4.37
CA MET A 176 -20.38 -4.29 3.40
C MET A 176 -20.70 -5.59 2.66
N VAL A 177 -19.70 -6.31 2.17
CA VAL A 177 -19.89 -7.56 1.42
C VAL A 177 -20.43 -8.66 2.33
N SER A 178 -19.96 -8.75 3.57
CA SER A 178 -20.51 -9.64 4.59
C SER A 178 -22.00 -9.37 4.83
N GLN A 179 -22.41 -8.10 4.93
CA GLN A 179 -23.81 -7.71 5.08
C GLN A 179 -24.68 -8.01 3.85
N MET A 180 -24.11 -7.92 2.64
CA MET A 180 -24.84 -8.18 1.39
C MET A 180 -25.02 -9.67 1.12
N THR A 181 -23.97 -10.46 1.33
CA THR A 181 -23.89 -11.86 0.87
C THR A 181 -24.10 -12.87 2.00
N GLY A 182 -23.73 -12.51 3.25
CA GLY A 182 -23.62 -13.46 4.35
C GLY A 182 -22.46 -14.45 4.22
N ASP A 183 -21.58 -14.28 3.23
CA ASP A 183 -20.43 -15.15 2.94
C ASP A 183 -19.12 -14.48 3.38
N GLU A 184 -18.51 -15.03 4.43
CA GLU A 184 -17.27 -14.53 5.01
C GLU A 184 -16.07 -14.70 4.07
N ASP A 185 -15.99 -15.81 3.31
CA ASP A 185 -14.89 -16.05 2.38
C ASP A 185 -14.92 -15.04 1.23
N THR A 186 -16.12 -14.77 0.70
CA THR A 186 -16.33 -13.74 -0.32
C THR A 186 -16.02 -12.34 0.23
N ALA A 187 -16.41 -12.04 1.47
CA ALA A 187 -16.10 -10.76 2.11
C ALA A 187 -14.60 -10.54 2.31
N VAL A 188 -13.87 -11.54 2.83
CA VAL A 188 -12.41 -11.48 3.02
C VAL A 188 -11.69 -11.33 1.68
N ARG A 189 -12.13 -12.05 0.64
CA ARG A 189 -11.57 -11.90 -0.70
C ARG A 189 -11.81 -10.50 -1.25
N ALA A 190 -13.02 -9.96 -1.05
CA ALA A 190 -13.37 -8.62 -1.49
C ALA A 190 -12.57 -7.52 -0.79
N ALA A 191 -12.34 -7.67 0.52
CA ALA A 191 -11.50 -6.79 1.30
C ALA A 191 -10.07 -6.70 0.73
N ARG A 192 -9.45 -7.86 0.47
CA ARG A 192 -8.11 -7.96 -0.11
C ARG A 192 -8.02 -7.34 -1.52
N ASN A 193 -9.02 -7.59 -2.35
CA ASN A 193 -9.07 -6.99 -3.69
C ASN A 193 -9.19 -5.46 -3.61
N ALA A 194 -10.02 -4.94 -2.71
CA ALA A 194 -10.19 -3.51 -2.51
C ALA A 194 -8.91 -2.83 -2.01
N GLU A 195 -8.20 -3.45 -1.08
CA GLU A 195 -6.90 -2.99 -0.59
C GLU A 195 -5.88 -2.93 -1.74
N ASN A 196 -5.71 -4.03 -2.49
CA ASN A 196 -4.80 -4.11 -3.61
C ASN A 196 -5.10 -3.04 -4.68
N LEU A 197 -6.38 -2.85 -5.03
CA LEU A 197 -6.81 -1.84 -5.99
C LEU A 197 -6.47 -0.41 -5.53
N SER A 198 -6.60 -0.12 -4.23
CA SER A 198 -6.20 1.19 -3.69
C SER A 198 -4.69 1.42 -3.83
N ILE A 199 -3.87 0.39 -3.57
CA ILE A 199 -2.42 0.44 -3.70
C ILE A 199 -2.01 0.65 -5.16
N PHE A 200 -2.56 -0.14 -6.09
CA PHE A 200 -2.23 -0.04 -7.51
C PHE A 200 -2.64 1.31 -8.11
N ALA A 201 -3.83 1.81 -7.76
CA ALA A 201 -4.30 3.11 -8.23
C ALA A 201 -3.37 4.26 -7.78
N SER A 202 -2.84 4.20 -6.56
CA SER A 202 -1.88 5.17 -6.03
C SER A 202 -0.47 5.03 -6.62
N ASN A 203 0.03 3.80 -6.80
CA ASN A 203 1.39 3.57 -7.31
C ASN A 203 1.55 4.03 -8.75
N ILE A 204 0.58 3.72 -9.61
CA ILE A 204 0.58 4.13 -11.02
C ILE A 204 0.58 5.67 -11.13
N MET A 205 -0.01 6.40 -10.18
CA MET A 205 0.06 7.87 -10.15
C MET A 205 1.44 8.41 -9.77
N ARG A 206 2.18 7.73 -8.88
CA ARG A 206 3.55 8.16 -8.53
C ARG A 206 4.51 7.98 -9.70
N GLU A 207 4.30 6.96 -10.53
CA GLU A 207 5.10 6.75 -11.75
C GLU A 207 4.75 7.73 -12.87
N VAL A 208 3.46 8.05 -13.07
CA VAL A 208 3.03 9.03 -14.11
C VAL A 208 3.38 10.47 -13.74
N ASN A 209 3.46 10.82 -12.45
CA ASN A 209 3.83 12.16 -11.99
C ASN A 209 5.34 12.32 -11.69
N ALA A 210 6.15 11.30 -11.97
CA ALA A 210 7.60 11.48 -11.99
C ALA A 210 7.95 12.36 -13.20
N PRO A 211 8.70 13.46 -13.04
CA PRO A 211 9.06 14.31 -14.17
C PRO A 211 9.85 13.50 -15.20
N ASP A 212 9.28 13.41 -16.40
CA ASP A 212 9.93 12.85 -17.59
C ASP A 212 11.32 13.44 -17.76
N THR A 213 12.34 12.65 -17.44
CA THR A 213 13.69 12.90 -17.95
C THR A 213 13.70 12.38 -19.38
N SER A 214 13.15 13.20 -20.29
CA SER A 214 13.31 13.04 -21.72
C SER A 214 14.80 13.19 -22.08
N ILE A 215 15.54 12.08 -22.09
CA ILE A 215 16.84 12.03 -22.75
C ILE A 215 16.59 11.62 -24.19
N SER A 216 16.54 12.65 -25.05
CA SER A 216 16.76 12.58 -26.49
C SER A 216 17.82 11.53 -26.84
N ARG A 217 17.41 10.44 -27.50
CA ARG A 217 18.33 9.57 -28.22
C ARG A 217 18.55 10.14 -29.61
N SER A 218 19.60 10.94 -29.76
CA SER A 218 20.28 11.16 -31.04
C SER A 218 21.79 11.16 -30.80
N ASP A 219 22.47 10.25 -31.49
CA ASP A 219 23.88 10.26 -31.86
C ASP A 219 24.95 10.43 -30.76
N ALA A 220 25.50 9.29 -30.33
CA ALA A 220 26.95 9.07 -30.35
C ALA A 220 27.25 7.58 -30.15
N ALA A 221 27.55 6.91 -31.26
CA ALA A 221 28.33 5.67 -31.23
C ALA A 221 29.79 6.02 -30.93
N GLN A 222 30.38 5.43 -29.89
CA GLN A 222 31.76 4.94 -29.87
C GLN A 222 32.10 4.24 -28.53
N THR A 223 32.22 2.91 -28.62
CA THR A 223 33.26 2.04 -28.02
C THR A 223 33.78 2.36 -26.61
N HIS A 224 33.42 1.51 -25.64
CA HIS A 224 34.38 0.59 -25.00
C HIS A 224 33.64 -0.44 -24.13
N GLY A 225 34.07 -1.71 -24.24
CA GLY A 225 33.37 -2.86 -23.69
C GLY A 225 33.26 -2.89 -22.16
N ARG A 226 32.06 -3.20 -21.69
CA ARG A 226 31.81 -3.92 -20.43
C ARG A 226 30.50 -4.68 -20.59
N GLU A 227 30.52 -5.95 -20.22
CA GLU A 227 29.40 -6.88 -20.28
C GLU A 227 28.13 -6.33 -19.61
N PRO A 228 26.93 -6.72 -20.07
CA PRO A 228 25.69 -6.39 -19.38
C PRO A 228 25.64 -7.16 -18.05
N VAL A 229 25.62 -6.41 -16.95
CA VAL A 229 25.28 -6.94 -15.63
C VAL A 229 23.84 -7.47 -15.68
N PRO A 230 23.56 -8.73 -15.31
CA PRO A 230 22.20 -9.23 -15.23
C PRO A 230 21.48 -8.46 -14.11
N ALA A 231 20.25 -8.03 -14.38
CA ALA A 231 19.33 -7.49 -13.39
C ALA A 231 19.21 -8.51 -12.24
N GLY A 232 19.88 -8.23 -11.12
CA GLY A 232 20.00 -9.14 -10.00
C GLY A 232 18.68 -9.25 -9.27
N ASN A 233 17.99 -10.38 -9.47
CA ASN A 233 17.04 -10.90 -8.50
C ASN A 233 17.76 -11.00 -7.15
N SER A 234 17.25 -10.29 -6.13
CA SER A 234 17.93 -10.20 -4.83
C SER A 234 18.11 -11.59 -4.23
N LEU A 235 19.37 -11.94 -3.96
CA LEU A 235 19.81 -13.17 -3.31
C LEU A 235 19.22 -13.31 -1.88
N ALA A 236 18.65 -12.22 -1.32
CA ALA A 236 17.90 -12.21 -0.07
C ALA A 236 16.55 -12.95 -0.20
N ALA A 237 15.84 -12.80 -1.32
CA ALA A 237 14.61 -13.54 -1.59
C ALA A 237 14.84 -15.05 -1.70
N LEU A 238 16.04 -15.48 -2.12
CA LEU A 238 16.44 -16.88 -2.17
C LEU A 238 16.94 -17.43 -0.81
N ARG A 239 17.53 -16.59 0.05
CA ARG A 239 17.95 -16.99 1.41
C ARG A 239 16.78 -17.08 2.39
N LEU A 240 15.85 -16.14 2.35
CA LEU A 240 14.61 -16.20 3.15
C LEU A 240 13.75 -17.43 2.78
N ARG A 241 13.76 -17.83 1.49
CA ARG A 241 13.14 -19.06 0.97
C ARG A 241 13.68 -20.35 1.59
N ALA A 242 14.97 -20.37 1.96
CA ALA A 242 15.65 -21.55 2.48
C ALA A 242 15.44 -21.74 3.99
N GLU A 243 15.26 -20.65 4.75
CA GLU A 243 14.98 -20.70 6.18
C GLU A 243 13.48 -20.93 6.47
N TYR A 244 12.57 -20.33 5.70
CA TYR A 244 11.12 -20.50 5.89
C TYR A 244 10.53 -21.81 5.32
N SER A 245 11.27 -22.55 4.47
CA SER A 245 10.82 -23.87 3.98
C SER A 245 11.02 -25.01 4.98
N ARG A 246 11.66 -24.76 6.13
CA ARG A 246 11.98 -25.82 7.12
C ARG A 246 10.97 -26.01 8.24
N GLU A 247 10.07 -25.05 8.49
CA GLU A 247 9.09 -25.15 9.57
C GLU A 247 7.67 -25.21 9.01
N SER A 248 7.04 -26.37 9.18
CA SER A 248 5.67 -26.63 8.77
C SER A 248 4.68 -25.91 9.71
N MET A 249 4.15 -24.77 9.27
CA MET A 249 2.98 -24.12 9.88
C MET A 249 2.04 -23.53 8.81
N PRO A 250 0.76 -23.26 9.14
CA PRO A 250 -0.32 -23.14 8.15
C PRO A 250 -0.13 -21.92 7.22
N ARG A 251 -0.27 -22.17 5.92
CA ARG A 251 0.13 -21.28 4.81
C ARG A 251 -0.57 -19.91 4.72
N SER A 252 -1.55 -19.58 5.56
CA SER A 252 -2.24 -18.27 5.51
C SER A 252 -1.47 -17.15 6.21
N ASP A 253 -0.86 -17.44 7.37
CA ASP A 253 -0.35 -16.39 8.26
C ASP A 253 1.03 -15.91 7.81
N ALA A 254 1.89 -16.82 7.36
CA ALA A 254 3.20 -16.48 6.79
C ALA A 254 3.10 -15.64 5.50
N THR A 255 2.01 -15.78 4.74
CA THR A 255 1.77 -14.97 3.53
C THR A 255 1.34 -13.55 3.91
N LEU A 256 0.51 -13.41 4.95
CA LEU A 256 0.09 -12.11 5.49
C LEU A 256 1.27 -11.35 6.11
N ASP A 257 2.13 -12.06 6.86
CA ASP A 257 3.35 -11.49 7.43
C ASP A 257 4.33 -11.04 6.34
N LEU A 258 4.49 -11.83 5.28
CA LEU A 258 5.33 -11.47 4.14
C LEU A 258 4.81 -10.22 3.42
N LEU A 259 3.50 -10.13 3.16
CA LEU A 259 2.90 -8.97 2.50
C LEU A 259 2.98 -7.71 3.36
N THR A 260 2.72 -7.84 4.66
CA THR A 260 2.88 -6.74 5.62
C THR A 260 4.33 -6.27 5.64
N HIS A 261 5.29 -7.19 5.64
CA HIS A 261 6.72 -6.89 5.62
C HIS A 261 7.15 -6.21 4.30
N LEU A 262 6.63 -6.65 3.14
CA LEU A 262 6.92 -6.04 1.83
C LEU A 262 6.30 -4.64 1.69
N PHE A 263 5.06 -4.45 2.13
CA PHE A 263 4.40 -3.14 2.14
C PHE A 263 5.17 -2.14 3.00
N LYS A 264 5.51 -2.57 4.22
CA LYS A 264 6.29 -1.78 5.16
C LYS A 264 7.69 -1.45 4.62
N ALA A 265 8.32 -2.39 3.91
CA ALA A 265 9.60 -2.16 3.24
C ALA A 265 9.50 -1.11 2.11
N GLY A 266 8.41 -1.15 1.33
CA GLY A 266 8.13 -0.16 0.30
C GLY A 266 8.00 1.26 0.87
N ASN A 267 7.26 1.42 1.97
CA ASN A 267 7.08 2.71 2.64
C ASN A 267 8.41 3.26 3.18
N VAL A 268 9.23 2.41 3.81
CA VAL A 268 10.56 2.80 4.31
C VAL A 268 11.45 3.34 3.18
N LEU A 269 11.47 2.67 2.02
CA LEU A 269 12.29 3.12 0.88
C LEU A 269 11.79 4.44 0.30
N ALA A 270 10.47 4.64 0.23
CA ALA A 270 9.87 5.88 -0.23
C ALA A 270 10.22 7.05 0.71
N ASP A 271 10.16 6.83 2.02
CA ASP A 271 10.52 7.83 3.03
C ASP A 271 12.00 8.22 2.98
N ILE A 272 12.90 7.23 2.83
CA ILE A 272 14.33 7.50 2.66
C ILE A 272 14.59 8.35 1.42
N GLN A 273 13.92 8.04 0.30
CA GLN A 273 14.05 8.80 -0.95
C GLN A 273 13.47 10.21 -0.81
N LEU A 274 12.34 10.37 -0.12
CA LEU A 274 11.71 11.65 0.13
C LEU A 274 12.59 12.55 1.00
N ARG A 275 13.15 12.01 2.10
CA ARG A 275 14.09 12.72 2.97
C ARG A 275 15.35 13.18 2.21
N ALA A 276 15.91 12.31 1.38
CA ALA A 276 17.05 12.64 0.53
C ALA A 276 16.73 13.79 -0.45
N LYS A 277 15.55 13.76 -1.09
CA LYS A 277 15.10 14.79 -2.04
C LYS A 277 14.78 16.13 -1.37
N ASN A 278 14.18 16.11 -0.18
CA ASN A 278 13.73 17.31 0.52
C ASN A 278 14.86 18.01 1.30
N SER A 279 16.02 17.37 1.45
CA SER A 279 17.17 18.00 2.06
C SER A 279 17.72 19.12 1.17
N ARG A 280 17.79 20.33 1.74
CA ARG A 280 18.31 21.54 1.09
C ARG A 280 19.78 21.42 0.65
N GLU A 281 20.51 20.43 1.15
CA GLU A 281 21.94 20.23 0.92
C GLU A 281 22.25 19.03 0.01
N GLY A 282 21.24 18.39 -0.60
CA GLY A 282 21.47 17.24 -1.48
C GLY A 282 21.97 16.01 -0.72
N MET A 283 21.25 15.66 0.34
CA MET A 283 21.58 14.55 1.24
C MET A 283 21.65 13.21 0.48
N SER A 284 22.71 12.43 0.75
CA SER A 284 22.81 11.09 0.17
C SER A 284 21.78 10.14 0.79
N LEU A 285 21.40 9.08 0.07
CA LEU A 285 20.46 8.07 0.59
C LEU A 285 20.96 7.45 1.91
N SER A 286 22.28 7.24 2.05
CA SER A 286 22.87 6.78 3.31
C SER A 286 22.65 7.73 4.47
N ASP A 287 22.75 9.04 4.22
CA ASP A 287 22.58 10.05 5.25
C ASP A 287 21.10 10.18 5.66
N ALA A 288 20.19 10.10 4.69
CA ALA A 288 18.74 10.06 4.94
C ALA A 288 18.32 8.82 5.75
N THR A 289 18.87 7.65 5.44
CA THR A 289 18.65 6.43 6.23
C THR A 289 19.20 6.57 7.64
N LEU A 290 20.39 7.16 7.81
CA LEU A 290 20.98 7.39 9.12
C LEU A 290 20.19 8.38 9.97
N GLU A 291 19.57 9.39 9.35
CA GLU A 291 18.67 10.32 10.03
C GLU A 291 17.38 9.62 10.49
N MET A 292 16.75 8.83 9.62
CA MET A 292 15.57 8.05 9.96
C MET A 292 15.85 7.07 11.11
N ILE A 293 16.95 6.31 11.03
CA ILE A 293 17.39 5.41 12.11
C ILE A 293 17.64 6.19 13.42
N ALA A 294 18.24 7.39 13.34
CA ALA A 294 18.47 8.22 14.52
C ALA A 294 17.17 8.68 15.18
N ASP A 295 16.14 9.00 14.39
CA ASP A 295 14.82 9.39 14.92
C ASP A 295 14.14 8.21 15.64
N LEU A 296 14.22 7.01 15.07
CA LEU A 296 13.73 5.78 15.70
C LEU A 296 14.45 5.47 17.01
N PHE A 297 15.76 5.70 17.08
CA PHE A 297 16.52 5.55 18.32
C PHE A 297 16.08 6.52 19.42
N LYS A 298 15.79 7.78 19.07
CA LYS A 298 15.25 8.76 20.05
C LYS A 298 13.87 8.34 20.56
N ALA A 299 13.08 7.70 19.71
CA ALA A 299 11.76 7.16 20.06
C ALA A 299 11.82 5.83 20.84
N GLY A 300 13.01 5.21 20.95
CA GLY A 300 13.18 3.90 21.59
C GLY A 300 12.81 2.71 20.70
N GLU A 301 12.58 2.92 19.40
CA GLU A 301 12.09 1.93 18.45
C GLU A 301 13.24 1.14 17.78
N LEU A 302 14.04 0.43 18.58
CA LEU A 302 15.25 -0.27 18.11
C LEU A 302 14.95 -1.38 17.08
N ARG A 303 13.84 -2.10 17.23
CA ARG A 303 13.41 -3.13 16.26
C ARG A 303 13.06 -2.52 14.91
N GLU A 304 12.42 -1.36 14.93
CA GLU A 304 12.04 -0.64 13.73
C GLU A 304 13.26 -0.11 13.00
N ALA A 305 14.25 0.39 13.73
CA ALA A 305 15.54 0.80 13.16
C ALA A 305 16.28 -0.36 12.47
N ASN A 306 16.21 -1.56 13.05
CA ASN A 306 16.77 -2.77 12.45
C ASN A 306 16.05 -3.16 11.15
N PHE A 307 14.73 -3.06 11.14
CA PHE A 307 13.91 -3.27 9.95
C PHE A 307 14.28 -2.27 8.84
N VAL A 308 14.38 -0.97 9.17
CA VAL A 308 14.78 0.08 8.23
C VAL A 308 16.15 -0.19 7.62
N TYR A 309 17.13 -0.56 8.45
CA TYR A 309 18.46 -0.92 7.96
C TYR A 309 18.41 -2.12 7.01
N THR A 310 17.67 -3.18 7.37
CA THR A 310 17.57 -4.40 6.58
C THR A 310 16.99 -4.12 5.19
N VAL A 311 15.91 -3.34 5.14
CA VAL A 311 15.27 -2.90 3.89
C VAL A 311 16.22 -2.05 3.04
N PHE A 312 16.93 -1.11 3.66
CA PHE A 312 17.91 -0.29 2.96
C PHE A 312 19.09 -1.12 2.43
N ALA A 313 19.59 -2.05 3.22
CA ALA A 313 20.75 -2.87 2.89
C ALA A 313 20.46 -3.83 1.71
N ASP A 314 19.24 -4.36 1.65
CA ASP A 314 18.79 -5.19 0.53
C ASP A 314 18.75 -4.39 -0.78
N ARG A 315 18.22 -3.16 -0.74
CA ARG A 315 18.09 -2.32 -1.93
C ARG A 315 19.41 -1.66 -2.36
N TYR A 316 20.27 -1.31 -1.42
CA TYR A 316 21.50 -0.56 -1.66
C TYR A 316 22.73 -1.21 -0.97
N PRO A 317 23.12 -2.44 -1.37
CA PRO A 317 24.16 -3.21 -0.68
C PRO A 317 25.53 -2.53 -0.68
N GLY A 318 25.84 -1.72 -1.71
CA GLY A 318 27.07 -0.92 -1.76
C GLY A 318 27.14 0.19 -0.71
N ASN A 319 25.99 0.72 -0.29
CA ASN A 319 25.88 1.82 0.67
C ASN A 319 25.60 1.31 2.10
N ALA A 320 25.12 0.08 2.24
CA ALA A 320 24.74 -0.56 3.49
C ALA A 320 25.90 -0.62 4.51
N ARG A 321 27.13 -0.86 4.04
CA ARG A 321 28.32 -0.93 4.91
C ARG A 321 28.61 0.40 5.61
N ARG A 322 28.44 1.52 4.89
CA ARG A 322 28.61 2.85 5.46
C ARG A 322 27.57 3.08 6.55
N VAL A 323 26.31 2.79 6.28
CA VAL A 323 25.23 2.94 7.29
C VAL A 323 25.51 2.07 8.51
N ALA A 324 25.84 0.79 8.32
CA ALA A 324 26.14 -0.13 9.42
C ALA A 324 27.27 0.40 10.33
N SER A 325 28.36 0.88 9.75
CA SER A 325 29.50 1.41 10.53
C SER A 325 29.17 2.62 11.42
N VAL A 326 28.08 3.33 11.13
CA VAL A 326 27.67 4.56 11.86
C VAL A 326 26.59 4.26 12.90
N VAL A 327 25.81 3.19 12.73
CA VAL A 327 24.68 2.83 13.60
C VAL A 327 25.06 2.65 15.08
N PRO A 328 26.16 1.96 15.46
CA PRO A 328 26.53 1.83 16.87
C PRO A 328 26.75 3.18 17.56
N ALA A 329 27.39 4.13 16.87
CA ALA A 329 27.57 5.49 17.39
C ALA A 329 26.22 6.23 17.54
N LYS A 330 25.25 5.97 16.65
CA LYS A 330 23.90 6.53 16.74
C LYS A 330 23.11 5.93 17.91
N VAL A 331 23.24 4.64 18.20
CA VAL A 331 22.63 4.01 19.40
C VAL A 331 23.17 4.67 20.66
N LEU A 332 24.49 4.86 20.75
CA LEU A 332 25.12 5.59 21.86
C LEU A 332 24.52 6.99 22.05
N HIS A 333 24.47 7.79 20.99
CA HIS A 333 24.11 9.21 21.07
C HIS A 333 22.60 9.49 21.17
N HIS A 334 21.76 8.60 20.67
CA HIS A 334 20.33 8.87 20.55
C HIS A 334 19.46 7.92 21.38
N TYR A 335 19.95 6.72 21.68
CA TYR A 335 19.23 5.76 22.52
C TYR A 335 19.81 5.76 23.94
N TRP A 336 21.08 5.34 24.15
CA TRP A 336 21.66 5.25 25.49
C TRP A 336 21.71 6.60 26.21
N ALA A 337 22.11 7.67 25.52
CA ALA A 337 22.14 9.00 26.12
C ALA A 337 20.78 9.50 26.64
N GLY A 338 19.66 9.03 26.06
CA GLY A 338 18.32 9.36 26.54
C GLY A 338 17.82 8.48 27.70
N HIS A 339 18.44 7.31 27.91
CA HIS A 339 18.02 6.31 28.89
C HIS A 339 18.96 6.19 30.11
N LEU A 340 20.12 6.85 30.05
CA LEU A 340 21.02 6.99 31.20
C LEU A 340 20.58 8.19 32.05
N ASP A 341 20.68 8.05 33.38
CA ASP A 341 20.34 9.11 34.32
C ASP A 341 21.03 10.44 33.96
N TYR A 342 20.30 11.55 34.09
CA TYR A 342 20.79 12.93 33.86
C TYR A 342 21.96 13.34 34.76
N ASP A 343 22.34 12.50 35.72
CA ASP A 343 23.48 12.72 36.58
C ASP A 343 24.77 12.67 35.76
N TYR A 344 25.73 13.53 36.12
CA TYR A 344 27.04 13.74 35.48
C TYR A 344 27.91 12.45 35.34
N LEU A 345 27.42 11.32 35.86
CA LEU A 345 28.03 10.01 35.85
C LEU A 345 27.70 9.20 34.59
N GLY A 346 26.61 9.48 33.86
CA GLY A 346 26.20 8.70 32.69
C GLY A 346 27.30 8.63 31.61
N GLY A 347 27.89 9.78 31.26
CA GLY A 347 29.00 9.83 30.29
C GLY A 347 30.27 9.11 30.78
N LYS A 348 30.54 9.11 32.10
CA LYS A 348 31.68 8.38 32.67
C LYS A 348 31.45 6.87 32.63
N ARG A 349 30.26 6.39 32.98
CA ARG A 349 29.88 4.96 32.91
C ARG A 349 30.05 4.42 31.49
N VAL A 350 29.55 5.16 30.50
CA VAL A 350 29.70 4.83 29.09
C VAL A 350 31.18 4.73 28.70
N THR A 351 32.00 5.72 29.07
CA THR A 351 33.43 5.74 28.73
C THR A 351 34.17 4.56 29.37
N THR A 352 33.90 4.28 30.65
CA THR A 352 34.47 3.13 31.37
C THR A 352 34.04 1.81 30.73
N TRP A 353 32.76 1.67 30.40
CA TRP A 353 32.22 0.48 29.74
C TRP A 353 32.82 0.27 28.35
N GLN A 354 32.98 1.31 27.54
CA GLN A 354 33.64 1.24 26.22
C GLN A 354 35.11 0.82 26.34
N THR A 355 35.80 1.24 27.39
CA THR A 355 37.20 0.82 27.66
C THR A 355 37.27 -0.66 28.01
N GLN A 356 36.27 -1.18 28.74
CA GLN A 356 36.16 -2.59 29.10
C GLN A 356 35.65 -3.45 27.93
N ASN A 357 34.93 -2.86 26.97
CA ASN A 357 34.34 -3.52 25.81
C ASN A 357 34.84 -2.87 24.51
N PRO A 358 36.14 -3.01 24.16
CA PRO A 358 36.74 -2.31 23.02
C PRO A 358 36.13 -2.68 21.66
N LYS A 359 35.41 -3.81 21.58
CA LYS A 359 34.71 -4.28 20.37
C LYS A 359 33.26 -3.83 20.28
N TRP A 360 32.76 -3.00 21.21
CA TRP A 360 31.34 -2.64 21.27
C TRP A 360 30.78 -2.13 19.94
N ALA A 361 31.57 -1.39 19.16
CA ALA A 361 31.15 -0.89 17.86
C ALA A 361 31.00 -2.02 16.83
N ASP A 362 31.96 -2.96 16.78
CA ASP A 362 31.92 -4.13 15.90
C ASP A 362 30.77 -5.07 16.32
N ASP A 363 30.60 -5.31 17.63
CA ASP A 363 29.51 -6.11 18.17
C ASP A 363 28.14 -5.49 17.84
N GLY A 364 28.04 -4.15 17.84
CA GLY A 364 26.83 -3.44 17.42
C GLY A 364 26.55 -3.57 15.93
N VAL A 365 27.59 -3.59 15.08
CA VAL A 365 27.44 -3.88 13.64
C VAL A 365 26.98 -5.33 13.44
N GLU A 366 27.58 -6.28 14.14
CA GLU A 366 27.18 -7.69 14.06
C GLU A 366 25.72 -7.87 14.51
N ALA A 367 25.31 -7.21 15.59
CA ALA A 367 23.93 -7.24 16.08
C ALA A 367 22.93 -6.61 15.08
N LEU A 368 23.30 -5.49 14.45
CA LEU A 368 22.51 -4.88 13.37
C LEU A 368 22.32 -5.85 12.20
N LEU A 369 23.40 -6.47 11.72
CA LEU A 369 23.38 -7.42 10.62
C LEU A 369 22.61 -8.70 10.95
N ALA A 370 22.64 -9.13 12.21
CA ALA A 370 21.94 -10.31 12.71
C ALA A 370 20.48 -10.03 13.09
N GLY A 371 19.99 -8.80 12.96
CA GLY A 371 18.62 -8.45 13.35
C GLY A 371 18.37 -8.38 14.86
N THR A 372 19.43 -8.32 15.68
CA THR A 372 19.37 -8.38 17.17
C THR A 372 19.87 -7.10 17.86
N LEU A 373 19.78 -5.95 17.20
CA LEU A 373 20.27 -4.66 17.69
C LEU A 373 19.55 -4.23 18.98
N ASP A 374 18.26 -4.54 19.10
CA ASP A 374 17.46 -4.30 20.31
C ASP A 374 18.08 -5.00 21.52
N THR A 375 18.33 -6.30 21.37
CA THR A 375 18.87 -7.16 22.42
C THR A 375 20.29 -6.73 22.82
N TRP A 376 21.12 -6.36 21.84
CA TRP A 376 22.47 -5.85 22.09
C TRP A 376 22.43 -4.49 22.83
N ALA A 377 21.61 -3.55 22.36
CA ALA A 377 21.55 -2.21 22.92
C ALA A 377 20.98 -2.20 24.35
N GLU A 378 19.96 -3.01 24.64
CA GLU A 378 19.39 -3.16 25.98
C GLU A 378 20.37 -3.83 26.95
N ARG A 379 21.08 -4.87 26.48
CA ARG A 379 22.10 -5.55 27.29
C ARG A 379 23.24 -4.61 27.64
N ALA A 380 23.78 -3.90 26.65
CA ALA A 380 24.82 -2.90 26.85
C ALA A 380 24.36 -1.81 27.81
N LEU A 381 23.13 -1.29 27.68
CA LEU A 381 22.58 -0.31 28.59
C LEU A 381 22.50 -0.82 30.04
N ALA A 382 22.06 -2.07 30.24
CA ALA A 382 22.03 -2.69 31.56
C ALA A 382 23.42 -2.88 32.19
N GLU A 383 24.44 -3.18 31.37
CA GLU A 383 25.83 -3.27 31.81
C GLU A 383 26.41 -1.88 32.14
N ILE A 384 26.10 -0.86 31.34
CA ILE A 384 26.51 0.53 31.59
C ILE A 384 25.93 1.00 32.93
N HIS A 385 24.66 0.66 33.26
CA HIS A 385 24.08 0.96 34.58
C HIS A 385 24.80 0.28 35.75
N ARG A 386 25.40 -0.90 35.54
CA ARG A 386 26.17 -1.64 36.56
C ARG A 386 27.65 -1.25 36.60
N THR A 387 28.13 -0.52 35.60
CA THR A 387 29.52 -0.09 35.52
C THR A 387 29.81 0.92 36.62
N ALA A 388 30.82 0.62 37.46
CA ALA A 388 31.28 1.51 38.49
C ALA A 388 31.95 2.76 37.88
N VAL A 389 31.77 3.92 38.52
CA VAL A 389 32.33 5.22 38.08
C VAL A 389 33.47 5.65 38.97
#